data_AF-F0F1W2-F1
#
_entry.id   AF-F0F1W2-F1
#
_cell.length_a   1.000
_cell.length_b   1.000
_cell.length_c   1.000
_cell.angle_alpha   90.00
_cell.angle_beta   90.00
_cell.angle_gamma   90.00
#
_symmetry.space_group_name_H-M   'P 1'
#
loop_
_entity.id
_entity.type
_entity.pdbx_description
1 polymer ?
#
loop_
_entity_poly.entity_id
_entity_poly.type
_entity_poly.pdbx_seq_one_letter_code
_entity_poly.pdbx_strand_id
1 'polypeptide(L)'
;MIDWFSPYDAQRRVGSLIEISATEAKINLTKAGTGEQVWLLGNKIPIGEVNEFIFIDCGQTAILGRVIKVWLENGERLSVDSLDDSYANNNPIGLVQLLVSIDVETGFNHRGIKQYPKLGAQIYAAHPQLVSLLAEGKINNQNDDIQLPVAEISGDSSVTIHLTPEKLFSRHCAVLGSTGGGKSYTIANLISNVHQHGGKVLLIGATGEYENLLCESYYVGEHPYATLQNKVTYPHWMFTDSDIRALLRPSAQS
;
A
#
# COMPACT_ATOMS: atom_id res chain seq x y z
N MET A 1 -3.03 10.73 20.02
CA MET A 1 -3.74 9.57 19.46
C MET A 1 -4.63 10.11 18.36
N ILE A 2 -4.59 9.50 17.17
CA ILE A 2 -5.48 9.91 16.09
C ILE A 2 -6.70 9.03 16.17
N ASP A 3 -7.83 9.64 16.51
CA ASP A 3 -9.07 8.92 16.73
C ASP A 3 -9.81 8.68 15.42
N TRP A 4 -10.60 7.61 15.40
CA TRP A 4 -11.48 7.33 14.28
C TRP A 4 -12.51 8.44 14.12
N PHE A 5 -12.85 8.76 12.86
CA PHE A 5 -13.94 9.66 12.52
C PHE A 5 -14.73 9.12 11.34
N SER A 6 -15.97 9.61 11.20
CA SER A 6 -16.89 9.10 10.20
C SER A 6 -16.31 9.22 8.78
N PRO A 7 -16.35 8.15 7.97
CA PRO A 7 -15.99 8.20 6.56
C PRO A 7 -16.97 9.03 5.70
N TYR A 8 -18.14 9.39 6.23
CA TYR A 8 -19.17 10.13 5.50
C TYR A 8 -19.03 11.63 5.69
N ASP A 9 -18.15 12.24 4.89
CA ASP A 9 -17.98 13.69 4.81
C ASP A 9 -18.60 14.23 3.51
N ALA A 10 -19.61 15.10 3.62
CA ALA A 10 -20.29 15.70 2.48
C ALA A 10 -19.33 16.45 1.54
N GLN A 11 -18.24 17.04 2.06
CA GLN A 11 -17.23 17.73 1.26
C GLN A 11 -16.37 16.76 0.45
N ARG A 12 -16.22 15.51 0.92
CA ARG A 12 -15.51 14.42 0.24
C ARG A 12 -16.43 13.52 -0.59
N ARG A 13 -17.71 13.85 -0.75
CA ARG A 13 -18.63 13.11 -1.62
C ARG A 13 -18.24 13.31 -3.09
N VAL A 14 -17.93 12.21 -3.77
CA VAL A 14 -17.38 12.19 -5.14
C VAL A 14 -18.30 11.57 -6.18
N GLY A 15 -19.29 10.78 -5.75
CA GLY A 15 -20.12 10.05 -6.71
C GLY A 15 -21.23 9.23 -6.08
N SER A 16 -21.80 8.35 -6.92
CA SER A 16 -22.85 7.41 -6.52
C SER A 16 -22.65 6.03 -7.17
N LEU A 17 -23.12 4.99 -6.50
CA LEU A 17 -23.07 3.62 -6.99
C LEU A 17 -24.09 3.40 -8.12
N ILE A 18 -23.65 2.85 -9.24
CA ILE A 18 -24.50 2.54 -10.40
C ILE A 18 -24.68 1.04 -10.63
N GLU A 19 -23.74 0.21 -10.20
CA GLU A 19 -23.80 -1.26 -10.33
C GLU A 19 -23.04 -1.92 -9.19
N ILE A 20 -23.52 -3.06 -8.71
CA ILE A 20 -22.86 -3.85 -7.66
C ILE A 20 -22.82 -5.32 -8.04
N SER A 21 -21.65 -5.92 -7.87
CA SER A 21 -21.38 -7.34 -7.99
C SER A 21 -20.78 -7.87 -6.69
N ALA A 22 -20.51 -9.18 -6.61
CA ALA A 22 -20.00 -9.80 -5.39
C ALA A 22 -18.64 -9.25 -4.94
N THR A 23 -17.77 -8.89 -5.87
CA THR A 23 -16.38 -8.46 -5.62
C THR A 23 -16.08 -7.05 -6.12
N GLU A 24 -16.94 -6.49 -6.96
CA GLU A 24 -16.70 -5.25 -7.67
C GLU A 24 -17.96 -4.37 -7.68
N ALA A 25 -17.74 -3.07 -7.77
CA ALA A 25 -18.78 -2.05 -7.92
C ALA A 25 -18.44 -1.12 -9.08
N LYS A 26 -19.45 -0.68 -9.82
CA LYS A 26 -19.30 0.47 -10.73
C LYS A 26 -19.91 1.69 -10.08
N ILE A 27 -19.16 2.79 -10.16
CA ILE A 27 -19.55 4.07 -9.58
C ILE A 27 -19.57 5.14 -10.68
N ASN A 28 -20.51 6.06 -10.58
CA ASN A 28 -20.48 7.30 -11.36
C ASN A 28 -19.78 8.39 -10.53
N LEU A 29 -18.72 8.98 -11.09
CA LEU A 29 -17.90 10.02 -10.49
C LEU A 29 -18.29 11.39 -11.05
N THR A 30 -19.44 11.90 -10.61
CA THR A 30 -20.04 13.16 -11.07
C THR A 30 -19.13 14.40 -10.94
N LYS A 31 -18.10 14.37 -10.10
CA LYS A 31 -17.14 15.49 -9.93
C LYS A 31 -15.82 15.28 -10.70
N ALA A 32 -15.59 14.11 -11.30
CA ALA A 32 -14.34 13.80 -12.00
C ALA A 32 -14.26 14.40 -13.42
N GLY A 33 -15.40 14.76 -14.01
CA GLY A 33 -15.47 15.25 -15.39
C GLY A 33 -14.77 16.58 -15.64
N THR A 34 -14.48 17.36 -14.60
CA THR A 34 -13.82 18.67 -14.73
C THR A 34 -12.31 18.57 -14.96
N GLY A 35 -11.69 17.43 -14.65
CA GLY A 35 -10.23 17.26 -14.68
C GLY A 35 -9.48 18.10 -13.65
N GLU A 36 -10.17 18.82 -12.77
CA GLU A 36 -9.56 19.68 -11.76
C GLU A 36 -9.09 18.90 -10.54
N GLN A 37 -7.93 19.29 -10.02
CA GLN A 37 -7.47 18.78 -8.72
C GLN A 37 -8.17 19.55 -7.60
N VAL A 38 -8.99 18.83 -6.83
CA VAL A 38 -9.70 19.40 -5.68
C VAL A 38 -8.84 19.22 -4.42
N TRP A 39 -8.72 20.27 -3.63
CA TRP A 39 -8.00 20.25 -2.35
C TRP A 39 -8.96 20.60 -1.22
N LEU A 40 -8.88 19.87 -0.12
CA LEU A 40 -9.64 20.13 1.09
C LEU A 40 -8.72 20.11 2.31
N LEU A 41 -8.58 21.27 2.96
CA LEU A 41 -7.79 21.43 4.18
C LEU A 41 -6.35 20.87 4.03
N GLY A 42 -5.71 21.16 2.89
CA GLY A 42 -4.35 20.69 2.60
C GLY A 42 -4.24 19.25 2.07
N ASN A 43 -5.34 18.47 2.07
CA ASN A 43 -5.37 17.13 1.50
C ASN A 43 -5.92 17.18 0.08
N LYS A 44 -5.26 16.51 -0.87
CA LYS A 44 -5.84 16.26 -2.19
C LYS A 44 -7.10 15.40 -2.02
N ILE A 45 -8.18 15.78 -2.68
CA ILE A 45 -9.35 14.92 -2.89
C ILE A 45 -9.19 14.32 -4.28
N PRO A 46 -8.78 13.06 -4.37
CA PRO A 46 -8.63 12.42 -5.66
C PRO A 46 -10.01 12.02 -6.18
N ILE A 47 -10.32 12.46 -7.39
CA ILE A 47 -11.61 12.20 -8.06
C ILE A 47 -11.31 11.65 -9.44
N GLY A 48 -11.63 10.39 -9.70
CA GLY A 48 -11.39 9.78 -11.03
C GLY A 48 -9.98 9.31 -11.31
N GLU A 49 -9.15 9.11 -10.29
CA GLU A 49 -7.81 8.54 -10.42
C GLU A 49 -7.80 7.03 -10.06
N VAL A 50 -6.93 6.27 -10.72
CA VAL A 50 -6.73 4.84 -10.42
C VAL A 50 -5.86 4.69 -9.17
N ASN A 51 -6.08 3.62 -8.42
CA ASN A 51 -5.46 3.27 -7.14
C ASN A 51 -5.95 4.07 -5.93
N GLU A 52 -7.02 4.84 -6.09
CA GLU A 52 -7.58 5.63 -5.02
C GLU A 52 -8.50 4.84 -4.11
N PHE A 53 -8.50 5.21 -2.84
CA PHE A 53 -9.39 4.62 -1.84
C PHE A 53 -10.67 5.43 -1.70
N ILE A 54 -11.79 4.72 -1.61
CA ILE A 54 -13.11 5.32 -1.42
C ILE A 54 -13.90 4.56 -0.36
N PHE A 55 -14.89 5.24 0.22
CA PHE A 55 -15.92 4.62 1.06
C PHE A 55 -17.26 4.59 0.33
N ILE A 56 -17.91 3.42 0.35
CA ILE A 56 -19.28 3.22 -0.15
C ILE A 56 -20.23 3.17 1.04
N ASP A 57 -21.27 4.00 0.99
CA ASP A 57 -22.32 4.06 2.02
C ASP A 57 -23.18 2.79 2.03
N CYS A 58 -23.25 2.12 3.19
CA CYS A 58 -24.16 1.00 3.45
C CYS A 58 -25.00 1.22 4.72
N GLY A 59 -25.16 2.47 5.17
CA GLY A 59 -25.89 2.84 6.39
C GLY A 59 -25.00 2.80 7.63
N GLN A 60 -25.18 1.80 8.49
CA GLN A 60 -24.38 1.67 9.73
C GLN A 60 -22.95 1.16 9.47
N THR A 61 -22.72 0.58 8.31
CA THR A 61 -21.39 0.16 7.85
C THR A 61 -21.02 0.89 6.58
N ALA A 62 -19.73 1.12 6.35
CA ALA A 62 -19.19 1.53 5.06
C ALA A 62 -18.34 0.40 4.47
N ILE A 63 -18.17 0.40 3.14
CA ILE A 63 -17.19 -0.47 2.49
C ILE A 63 -16.01 0.39 2.05
N LEU A 64 -14.81 0.05 2.52
CA LEU A 64 -13.59 0.54 1.90
C LEU A 64 -13.40 -0.19 0.57
N GLY A 65 -13.23 0.58 -0.50
CA GLY A 65 -12.96 0.08 -1.84
C GLY A 65 -11.77 0.78 -2.47
N ARG A 66 -11.22 0.16 -3.52
CA ARG A 66 -10.12 0.73 -4.32
C ARG A 66 -10.56 0.89 -5.77
N VAL A 67 -10.40 2.08 -6.32
CA VAL A 67 -10.66 2.36 -7.73
C VAL A 67 -9.57 1.70 -8.57
N ILE A 68 -9.94 0.75 -9.42
CA ILE A 68 -8.99 -0.02 -10.26
C ILE A 68 -9.01 0.43 -11.72
N LYS A 69 -10.07 1.12 -12.15
CA LYS A 69 -10.20 1.63 -13.51
C LYS A 69 -11.13 2.83 -13.53
N VAL A 70 -10.83 3.82 -14.37
CA VAL A 70 -11.70 4.96 -14.66
C VAL A 70 -11.80 5.14 -16.17
N TRP A 71 -13.00 5.38 -16.70
CA TRP A 71 -13.22 5.64 -18.12
C TRP A 71 -14.45 6.53 -18.34
N LEU A 72 -14.54 7.08 -19.56
CA LEU A 72 -15.74 7.74 -20.06
C LEU A 72 -16.52 6.80 -20.96
N GLU A 73 -17.84 6.82 -20.83
CA GLU A 73 -18.75 6.14 -21.74
C GLU A 73 -18.68 6.77 -23.15
N ASN A 74 -18.97 5.95 -24.16
CA ASN A 74 -18.70 6.31 -25.55
C ASN A 74 -19.36 7.63 -26.00
N GLY A 75 -20.53 7.96 -25.48
CA GLY A 75 -21.24 9.22 -25.80
C GLY A 75 -20.60 10.47 -25.20
N GLU A 76 -19.83 10.33 -24.11
CA GLU A 76 -19.20 11.45 -23.40
C GLU A 76 -17.75 11.67 -23.84
N ARG A 77 -17.09 10.69 -24.48
CA ARG A 77 -15.69 10.84 -24.94
C ARG A 77 -15.47 12.04 -25.86
N LEU A 78 -16.41 12.28 -26.77
CA LEU A 78 -16.34 13.36 -27.77
C LEU A 78 -16.31 14.76 -27.15
N SER A 79 -16.74 14.89 -25.90
CA SER A 79 -16.77 16.17 -25.20
C SER A 79 -15.43 16.53 -24.52
N VAL A 80 -14.48 15.58 -24.43
CA VAL A 80 -13.11 15.82 -23.95
C VAL A 80 -12.15 16.15 -25.10
N ASP A 81 -12.52 15.82 -26.34
CA ASP A 81 -11.76 16.16 -27.54
C ASP A 81 -11.90 17.64 -27.95
N SER A 82 -12.84 18.37 -27.32
CA SER A 82 -13.09 19.79 -27.59
C SER A 82 -12.10 20.63 -26.79
N LEU A 83 -11.24 21.41 -27.45
CA LEU A 83 -10.32 22.39 -26.80
C LEU A 83 -11.07 23.64 -26.27
N ASP A 84 -12.40 23.57 -26.19
CA ASP A 84 -13.23 24.67 -25.71
C ASP A 84 -13.24 24.66 -24.18
N ASP A 85 -13.06 25.84 -23.55
CA ASP A 85 -13.09 26.05 -22.09
C ASP A 85 -14.46 25.74 -21.43
N SER A 86 -15.41 25.17 -22.18
CA SER A 86 -16.66 24.66 -21.63
C SER A 86 -16.40 23.31 -20.97
N TYR A 87 -16.36 23.28 -19.64
CA TYR A 87 -16.35 22.05 -18.85
C TYR A 87 -17.51 21.14 -19.29
N ALA A 88 -17.18 20.12 -20.08
CA ALA A 88 -18.15 19.12 -20.45
C ALA A 88 -18.67 18.43 -19.18
N ASN A 89 -19.99 18.39 -19.02
CA ASN A 89 -20.66 17.75 -17.89
C ASN A 89 -20.58 16.23 -18.05
N ASN A 90 -19.38 15.70 -17.92
CA ASN A 90 -19.06 14.29 -18.09
C ASN A 90 -19.17 13.55 -16.77
N ASN A 91 -19.53 12.28 -16.87
CA ASN A 91 -19.79 11.39 -15.75
C ASN A 91 -18.85 10.18 -15.84
N PRO A 92 -17.54 10.36 -15.55
CA PRO A 92 -16.60 9.23 -15.54
C PRO A 92 -17.11 8.08 -14.70
N ILE A 93 -16.98 6.87 -15.24
CA ILE A 93 -17.30 5.63 -14.55
C ILE A 93 -16.03 5.08 -13.94
N GLY A 94 -16.11 4.74 -12.66
CA GLY A 94 -15.07 4.01 -11.93
C GLY A 94 -15.47 2.55 -11.72
N LEU A 95 -14.53 1.62 -11.91
CA LEU A 95 -14.62 0.25 -11.41
C LEU A 95 -13.87 0.17 -10.08
N VAL A 96 -14.52 -0.39 -9.07
CA VAL A 96 -14.05 -0.42 -7.69
C VAL A 96 -13.96 -1.86 -7.22
N GLN A 97 -12.80 -2.24 -6.69
CA GLN A 97 -12.63 -3.47 -5.94
C GLN A 97 -13.10 -3.27 -4.49
N LEU A 98 -13.97 -4.15 -4.00
CA LEU A 98 -14.43 -4.12 -2.61
C LEU A 98 -13.39 -4.77 -1.70
N LEU A 99 -12.98 -4.10 -0.62
CA LEU A 99 -11.92 -4.58 0.27
C LEU A 99 -12.45 -5.09 1.61
N VAL A 100 -13.11 -4.21 2.37
CA VAL A 100 -13.51 -4.53 3.74
C VAL A 100 -14.71 -3.71 4.19
N SER A 101 -15.63 -4.33 4.93
CA SER A 101 -16.68 -3.60 5.64
C SER A 101 -16.16 -3.04 6.96
N ILE A 102 -16.54 -1.81 7.28
CA ILE A 102 -16.17 -1.11 8.50
C ILE A 102 -17.42 -0.56 9.16
N ASP A 103 -17.45 -0.55 10.48
CA ASP A 103 -18.45 0.18 11.26
C ASP A 103 -18.16 1.70 11.16
N VAL A 104 -19.19 2.49 10.85
CA VAL A 104 -19.03 3.92 10.56
C VAL A 104 -18.65 4.72 11.80
N GLU A 105 -19.18 4.33 12.97
CA GLU A 105 -19.01 5.05 14.23
C GLU A 105 -17.70 4.67 14.92
N THR A 106 -17.36 3.39 14.92
CA THR A 106 -16.22 2.85 15.67
C THR A 106 -14.99 2.59 14.81
N GLY A 107 -15.17 2.45 13.49
CA GLY A 107 -14.11 2.07 12.56
C GLY A 107 -13.71 0.59 12.63
N PHE A 108 -14.42 -0.21 13.44
CA PHE A 108 -14.14 -1.63 13.57
C PHE A 108 -14.32 -2.31 12.22
N ASN A 109 -13.28 -3.00 11.75
CA ASN A 109 -13.32 -3.70 10.47
C ASN A 109 -13.89 -5.12 10.62
N HIS A 110 -14.69 -5.52 9.63
CA HIS A 110 -15.33 -6.82 9.59
C HIS A 110 -14.72 -7.67 8.48
N ARG A 111 -14.62 -8.98 8.71
CA ARG A 111 -14.14 -9.90 7.66
C ARG A 111 -15.16 -9.97 6.53
N GLY A 112 -14.70 -9.66 5.31
CA GLY A 112 -15.54 -9.67 4.11
C GLY A 112 -16.52 -8.49 4.05
N ILE A 113 -17.50 -8.62 3.16
CA ILE A 113 -18.56 -7.62 2.95
C ILE A 113 -19.80 -8.04 3.75
N LYS A 114 -20.11 -7.32 4.83
CA LYS A 114 -21.26 -7.62 5.70
C LYS A 114 -22.59 -7.35 5.02
N GLN A 115 -22.67 -6.21 4.35
CA GLN A 115 -23.87 -5.74 3.68
C GLN A 115 -23.45 -5.09 2.37
N TYR A 116 -24.07 -5.52 1.28
CA TYR A 116 -23.85 -4.90 -0.02
C TYR A 116 -24.61 -3.56 -0.09
N PRO A 117 -24.00 -2.55 -0.74
CA PRO A 117 -24.62 -1.24 -0.90
C PRO A 117 -25.80 -1.32 -1.86
N LYS A 118 -26.77 -0.43 -1.68
CA LYS A 118 -27.89 -0.28 -2.61
C LYS A 118 -27.48 0.59 -3.79
N LEU A 119 -28.12 0.39 -4.95
CA LEU A 119 -27.96 1.30 -6.08
C LEU A 119 -28.27 2.74 -5.65
N GLY A 120 -27.47 3.68 -6.13
CA GLY A 120 -27.52 5.09 -5.71
C GLY A 120 -26.85 5.39 -4.37
N ALA A 121 -26.23 4.39 -3.70
CA ALA A 121 -25.42 4.63 -2.50
C ALA A 121 -24.34 5.69 -2.76
N GLN A 122 -24.07 6.51 -1.76
CA GLN A 122 -23.12 7.61 -1.89
C GLN A 122 -21.68 7.13 -1.78
N ILE A 123 -20.81 7.74 -2.58
CA ILE A 123 -19.39 7.45 -2.63
C ILE A 123 -18.61 8.63 -2.09
N TYR A 124 -17.66 8.35 -1.20
CA TYR A 124 -16.82 9.34 -0.53
C TYR A 124 -15.35 9.04 -0.80
N ALA A 125 -14.55 10.05 -1.14
CA ALA A 125 -13.10 9.92 -1.20
C ALA A 125 -12.56 9.62 0.20
N ALA A 126 -11.75 8.57 0.33
CA ALA A 126 -11.22 8.17 1.63
C ALA A 126 -10.24 9.23 2.14
N HIS A 127 -10.34 9.57 3.43
CA HIS A 127 -9.32 10.40 4.07
C HIS A 127 -8.04 9.56 4.25
N PRO A 128 -6.84 10.05 3.85
CA PRO A 128 -5.58 9.31 3.98
C PRO A 128 -5.36 8.73 5.38
N GLN A 129 -5.64 9.52 6.41
CA GLN A 129 -5.63 9.08 7.81
C GLN A 129 -6.50 7.85 8.12
N LEU A 130 -7.75 7.78 7.62
CA LEU A 130 -8.62 6.61 7.86
C LEU A 130 -8.07 5.37 7.16
N VAL A 131 -7.52 5.53 5.95
CA VAL A 131 -6.84 4.44 5.22
C VAL A 131 -5.65 3.93 6.02
N SER A 132 -4.83 4.81 6.58
CA SER A 132 -3.71 4.44 7.45
C SER A 132 -4.22 3.67 8.67
N LEU A 133 -5.19 4.18 9.44
CA LEU A 133 -5.73 3.49 10.62
C LEU A 133 -6.23 2.07 10.30
N LEU A 134 -6.87 1.88 9.15
CA LEU A 134 -7.36 0.57 8.69
C LEU A 134 -6.22 -0.34 8.25
N ALA A 135 -5.24 0.17 7.51
CA ALA A 135 -4.07 -0.60 7.05
C ALA A 135 -3.20 -1.06 8.23
N GLU A 136 -3.01 -0.18 9.21
CA GLU A 136 -2.24 -0.46 10.43
C GLU A 136 -3.01 -1.36 11.40
N GLY A 137 -4.34 -1.44 11.29
CA GLY A 137 -5.21 -2.20 12.17
C GLY A 137 -5.24 -1.68 13.61
N LYS A 138 -4.92 -0.39 13.83
CA LYS A 138 -4.84 0.24 15.16
C LYS A 138 -6.17 0.22 15.91
N ILE A 139 -7.29 0.23 15.20
CA ILE A 139 -8.64 0.28 15.80
C ILE A 139 -8.93 -0.99 16.62
N ASN A 140 -8.32 -2.12 16.26
CA ASN A 140 -8.54 -3.40 16.94
C ASN A 140 -7.48 -3.70 18.02
N ASN A 141 -6.40 -2.92 18.09
CA ASN A 141 -5.25 -3.19 18.96
C ASN A 141 -5.05 -2.01 19.91
N GLN A 142 -5.35 -2.20 21.20
CA GLN A 142 -5.14 -1.19 22.25
C GLN A 142 -3.72 -1.22 22.86
N ASN A 143 -2.81 -2.02 22.32
CA ASN A 143 -1.48 -2.15 22.88
C ASN A 143 -0.54 -1.08 22.33
N ASP A 144 0.33 -0.58 23.20
CA ASP A 144 1.43 0.33 22.89
C ASP A 144 2.59 -0.43 22.20
N ASP A 145 2.25 -1.21 21.18
CA ASP A 145 3.18 -2.06 20.43
C ASP A 145 4.14 -1.19 19.62
N ILE A 146 5.38 -1.64 19.46
CA ILE A 146 6.39 -1.01 18.60
C ILE A 146 5.80 -0.82 17.20
N GLN A 147 5.89 0.40 16.67
CA GLN A 147 5.38 0.76 15.35
C GLN A 147 6.55 1.12 14.42
N LEU A 148 6.77 0.32 13.37
CA LEU A 148 7.81 0.59 12.38
C LEU A 148 7.20 1.39 11.22
N PRO A 149 7.66 2.62 10.90
CA PRO A 149 7.27 3.34 9.69
C PRO A 149 7.78 2.62 8.44
N VAL A 150 6.85 2.11 7.62
CA VAL A 150 7.18 1.25 6.47
C VAL A 150 6.87 1.88 5.12
N ALA A 151 5.87 2.77 5.07
CA ALA A 151 5.38 3.33 3.82
C ALA A 151 4.64 4.65 4.07
N GLU A 152 4.31 5.35 3.00
CA GLU A 152 3.46 6.55 2.99
C GLU A 152 2.27 6.31 2.04
N ILE A 153 1.16 7.01 2.29
CA ILE A 153 0.00 6.97 1.39
C ILE A 153 0.35 7.68 0.08
N SER A 154 -0.02 7.06 -1.05
CA SER A 154 0.17 7.67 -2.36
C SER A 154 -0.59 8.99 -2.46
N GLY A 155 0.09 10.05 -2.92
CA GLY A 155 -0.51 11.38 -3.06
C GLY A 155 -0.56 12.20 -1.76
N ASP A 156 -0.19 11.62 -0.62
CA ASP A 156 -0.10 12.34 0.66
C ASP A 156 1.02 11.76 1.56
N SER A 157 2.21 12.33 1.41
CA SER A 157 3.40 11.95 2.20
C SER A 157 3.31 12.36 3.67
N SER A 158 2.29 13.12 4.08
CA SER A 158 2.09 13.47 5.49
C SER A 158 1.54 12.29 6.31
N VAL A 159 0.98 11.28 5.64
CA VAL A 159 0.41 10.10 6.29
C VAL A 159 1.33 8.89 6.10
N THR A 160 2.09 8.59 7.15
CA THR A 160 2.90 7.39 7.26
C THR A 160 2.06 6.19 7.70
N ILE A 161 2.33 5.04 7.09
CA ILE A 161 1.80 3.72 7.46
C ILE A 161 2.84 3.01 8.33
N HIS A 162 2.38 2.54 9.48
CA HIS A 162 3.20 1.81 10.43
C HIS A 162 2.79 0.34 10.52
N LEU A 163 3.76 -0.54 10.73
CA LEU A 163 3.49 -1.95 11.02
C LEU A 163 4.25 -2.38 12.27
N THR A 164 3.61 -3.22 13.07
CA THR A 164 4.27 -3.89 14.19
C THR A 164 5.29 -4.90 13.67
N PRO A 165 6.46 -5.07 14.32
CA PRO A 165 7.45 -6.07 13.94
C PRO A 165 6.86 -7.47 13.77
N GLU A 166 5.87 -7.85 14.58
CA GLU A 166 5.19 -9.14 14.53
C GLU A 166 4.48 -9.34 13.18
N LYS A 167 3.84 -8.30 12.63
CA LYS A 167 3.14 -8.38 11.34
C LYS A 167 4.12 -8.63 10.19
N LEU A 168 5.34 -8.12 10.29
CA LEU A 168 6.38 -8.27 9.27
C LEU A 168 7.17 -9.56 9.44
N PHE A 169 7.70 -9.83 10.63
CA PHE A 169 8.74 -10.83 10.83
C PHE A 169 8.22 -12.16 11.37
N SER A 170 7.05 -12.22 12.03
CA SER A 170 6.56 -13.47 12.64
C SER A 170 6.10 -14.54 11.64
N ARG A 171 5.79 -14.15 10.40
CA ARG A 171 5.27 -15.06 9.35
C ARG A 171 6.19 -15.22 8.15
N HIS A 172 7.45 -14.79 8.29
CA HIS A 172 8.38 -14.54 7.18
C HIS A 172 7.85 -13.46 6.21
N CYS A 173 8.75 -12.62 5.71
CA CYS A 173 8.43 -11.55 4.77
C CYS A 173 9.27 -11.72 3.50
N ALA A 174 8.64 -11.55 2.34
CA ALA A 174 9.32 -11.47 1.05
C ALA A 174 9.14 -10.07 0.46
N VAL A 175 10.25 -9.39 0.19
CA VAL A 175 10.27 -8.10 -0.53
C VAL A 175 10.62 -8.37 -1.99
N LEU A 176 9.64 -8.21 -2.88
CA LEU A 176 9.74 -8.52 -4.31
C LEU A 176 9.60 -7.25 -5.14
N GLY A 177 10.30 -7.17 -6.26
CA GLY A 177 10.24 -6.03 -7.17
C GLY A 177 11.21 -6.16 -8.34
N SER A 178 11.00 -5.38 -9.40
CA SER A 178 11.93 -5.30 -10.54
C SER A 178 13.22 -4.55 -10.16
N THR A 179 14.24 -4.59 -11.02
CA THR A 179 15.43 -3.74 -10.88
C THR A 179 15.02 -2.28 -10.93
N GLY A 180 15.49 -1.48 -9.97
CA GLY A 180 15.08 -0.08 -9.80
C GLY A 180 13.75 0.13 -9.05
N GLY A 181 12.99 -0.93 -8.75
CA GLY A 181 11.70 -0.83 -8.05
C GLY A 181 11.76 -0.58 -6.53
N GLY A 182 12.93 -0.18 -5.99
CA GLY A 182 13.05 0.16 -4.57
C GLY A 182 13.23 -1.01 -3.59
N LYS A 183 13.57 -2.22 -4.06
CA LYS A 183 13.82 -3.39 -3.17
C LYS A 183 14.87 -3.10 -2.10
N SER A 184 16.07 -2.68 -2.52
CA SER A 184 17.19 -2.45 -1.60
C SER A 184 16.94 -1.26 -0.69
N TYR A 185 16.24 -0.24 -1.18
CA TYR A 185 15.77 0.87 -0.37
C TYR A 185 14.80 0.41 0.74
N THR A 186 13.83 -0.43 0.39
CA THR A 186 12.86 -0.98 1.34
C THR A 186 13.55 -1.84 2.39
N ILE A 187 14.49 -2.70 1.99
CA ILE A 187 15.29 -3.52 2.91
C ILE A 187 16.13 -2.63 3.84
N ALA A 188 16.83 -1.63 3.31
CA ALA A 188 17.63 -0.70 4.12
C ALA A 188 16.77 0.05 5.15
N ASN A 189 15.57 0.49 4.75
CA ASN A 189 14.62 1.12 5.67
C ASN A 189 14.19 0.17 6.79
N LEU A 190 13.85 -1.09 6.46
CA LEU A 190 13.51 -2.10 7.46
C LEU A 190 14.67 -2.40 8.41
N ILE A 191 15.90 -2.54 7.90
CA ILE A 191 17.10 -2.76 8.72
C ILE A 191 17.31 -1.60 9.70
N SER A 192 17.22 -0.36 9.21
CA SER A 192 17.34 0.84 10.04
C SER A 192 16.30 0.85 11.16
N ASN A 193 15.04 0.58 10.82
CA ASN A 193 13.93 0.53 11.77
C ASN A 193 14.13 -0.55 12.85
N VAL A 194 14.57 -1.74 12.46
CA VAL A 194 14.87 -2.83 13.39
C VAL A 194 16.02 -2.43 14.33
N HIS A 195 17.09 -1.85 13.80
CA HIS A 195 18.23 -1.40 14.59
C HIS A 195 17.85 -0.30 15.60
N GLN A 196 17.07 0.70 15.17
CA GLN A 196 16.60 1.80 16.03
C GLN A 196 15.79 1.30 17.25
N HIS A 197 15.06 0.20 17.10
CA HIS A 197 14.27 -0.41 18.17
C HIS A 197 15.01 -1.53 18.92
N GLY A 198 16.34 -1.61 18.79
CA GLY A 198 17.18 -2.57 19.52
C GLY A 198 17.14 -4.00 18.97
N GLY A 199 16.52 -4.21 17.82
CA GLY A 199 16.52 -5.49 17.12
C GLY A 199 17.87 -5.80 16.47
N LYS A 200 18.09 -7.08 16.16
CA LYS A 200 19.31 -7.57 15.50
C LYS A 200 18.96 -8.09 14.11
N VAL A 201 19.80 -7.77 13.14
CA VAL A 201 19.68 -8.25 11.76
C VAL A 201 20.92 -9.04 11.40
N LEU A 202 20.74 -10.25 10.88
CA LEU A 202 21.77 -10.98 10.16
C LEU A 202 21.48 -10.81 8.66
N LEU A 203 22.36 -10.10 7.97
CA LEU A 203 22.21 -9.83 6.54
C LEU A 203 23.14 -10.75 5.73
N ILE A 204 22.56 -11.47 4.77
CA ILE A 204 23.31 -12.26 3.80
C ILE A 204 23.16 -11.56 2.44
N GLY A 205 24.17 -10.79 2.06
CA GLY A 205 24.20 -10.03 0.81
C GLY A 205 25.14 -10.67 -0.22
N ALA A 206 24.63 -10.99 -1.40
CA ALA A 206 25.45 -11.51 -2.50
C ALA A 206 26.00 -10.42 -3.44
N THR A 207 25.38 -9.23 -3.45
CA THR A 207 25.70 -8.16 -4.43
C THR A 207 26.60 -7.06 -3.87
N GLY A 208 26.93 -7.08 -2.57
CA GLY A 208 27.71 -6.03 -1.92
C GLY A 208 26.97 -4.69 -1.71
N GLU A 209 25.69 -4.59 -2.09
CA GLU A 209 24.89 -3.36 -2.00
C GLU A 209 24.81 -2.74 -0.59
N TYR A 210 25.07 -3.55 0.44
CA TYR A 210 24.96 -3.17 1.85
C TYR A 210 26.32 -3.09 2.56
N GLU A 211 27.43 -3.14 1.83
CA GLU A 211 28.78 -3.14 2.41
C GLU A 211 29.09 -1.88 3.24
N ASN A 212 28.48 -0.75 2.89
CA ASN A 212 28.67 0.52 3.58
C ASN A 212 27.82 0.68 4.85
N LEU A 213 27.06 -0.35 5.26
CA LEU A 213 26.35 -0.32 6.53
C LEU A 213 27.36 -0.36 7.69
N LEU A 214 27.13 0.45 8.71
CA LEU A 214 27.94 0.49 9.93
C LEU A 214 27.63 -0.72 10.82
N CYS A 215 28.09 -1.91 10.42
CA CYS A 215 27.89 -3.16 11.14
C CYS A 215 29.14 -4.05 11.12
N GLU A 216 29.13 -5.11 11.93
CA GLU A 216 30.11 -6.18 11.81
C GLU A 216 29.90 -6.92 10.49
N SER A 217 30.89 -6.84 9.60
CA SER A 217 30.86 -7.45 8.27
C SER A 217 31.85 -8.61 8.21
N TYR A 218 31.38 -9.75 7.70
CA TYR A 218 32.18 -10.95 7.44
C TYR A 218 32.17 -11.25 5.95
N TYR A 219 33.32 -11.67 5.41
CA TYR A 219 33.50 -11.89 3.98
C TYR A 219 33.82 -13.35 3.69
N VAL A 220 33.08 -13.94 2.77
CA VAL A 220 33.32 -15.33 2.36
C VAL A 220 34.41 -15.37 1.30
N GLY A 221 35.48 -16.12 1.56
CA GLY A 221 36.58 -16.32 0.61
C GLY A 221 37.52 -15.12 0.50
N GLU A 222 38.10 -14.90 -0.69
CA GLU A 222 38.98 -13.77 -0.94
C GLU A 222 38.16 -12.52 -1.28
N HIS A 223 38.22 -11.51 -0.40
CA HIS A 223 37.58 -10.21 -0.61
C HIS A 223 38.58 -9.08 -0.34
N PRO A 224 38.56 -7.97 -1.11
CA PRO A 224 39.51 -6.86 -0.92
C PRO A 224 39.52 -6.25 0.49
N TYR A 225 38.39 -6.31 1.19
CA TYR A 225 38.23 -5.77 2.55
C TYR A 225 38.30 -6.84 3.66
N ALA A 226 38.63 -8.09 3.31
CA ALA A 226 38.77 -9.16 4.29
C ALA A 226 40.07 -9.06 5.08
N THR A 227 39.98 -9.24 6.40
CA THR A 227 41.06 -9.38 7.37
C THR A 227 41.08 -10.81 7.92
N LEU A 228 42.09 -11.16 8.69
CA LEU A 228 42.17 -12.48 9.33
C LEU A 228 41.02 -12.74 10.32
N GLN A 229 40.39 -11.68 10.85
CA GLN A 229 39.34 -11.78 11.87
C GLN A 229 37.92 -11.86 11.28
N ASN A 230 37.69 -11.31 10.09
CA ASN A 230 36.36 -11.26 9.48
C ASN A 230 36.23 -12.09 8.20
N LYS A 231 37.31 -12.74 7.77
CA LYS A 231 37.29 -13.71 6.68
C LYS A 231 36.70 -15.02 7.16
N VAL A 232 35.71 -15.51 6.43
CA VAL A 232 35.02 -16.78 6.70
C VAL A 232 35.05 -17.68 5.46
N THR A 233 34.85 -18.98 5.67
CA THR A 233 34.76 -19.96 4.59
C THR A 233 33.49 -20.79 4.77
N TYR A 234 32.94 -21.27 3.66
CA TYR A 234 31.86 -22.25 3.73
C TYR A 234 32.42 -23.57 4.28
N PRO A 235 31.69 -24.25 5.19
CA PRO A 235 32.04 -25.59 5.66
C PRO A 235 31.70 -26.61 4.56
N HIS A 236 32.49 -26.63 3.48
CA HIS A 236 32.23 -27.42 2.28
C HIS A 236 32.10 -28.93 2.55
N TRP A 237 32.67 -29.43 3.65
CA TRP A 237 32.52 -30.81 4.10
C TRP A 237 31.12 -31.15 4.66
N MET A 238 30.29 -30.15 4.96
CA MET A 238 28.89 -30.32 5.39
C MET A 238 27.90 -30.22 4.23
N PHE A 239 28.37 -29.89 3.03
CA PHE A 239 27.48 -29.68 1.89
C PHE A 239 26.98 -31.01 1.36
N THR A 240 25.68 -31.07 1.10
CA THR A 240 25.11 -32.14 0.29
C THR A 240 25.52 -31.97 -1.17
N ASP A 241 25.39 -33.04 -1.96
CA ASP A 241 25.63 -32.96 -3.39
C ASP A 241 24.73 -31.90 -4.09
N SER A 242 23.51 -31.68 -3.59
CA SER A 242 22.64 -30.59 -4.04
C SER A 242 23.17 -29.19 -3.73
N ASP A 243 23.75 -28.98 -2.54
CA ASP A 243 24.29 -27.68 -2.13
C ASP A 243 25.50 -27.30 -3.00
N ILE A 244 26.39 -28.27 -3.28
CA ILE A 244 27.54 -28.08 -4.16
C ILE A 244 27.09 -27.70 -5.57
N ARG A 245 26.06 -28.37 -6.10
CA ARG A 245 25.50 -28.04 -7.42
C ARG A 245 24.89 -26.63 -7.43
N ALA A 246 24.14 -26.26 -6.40
CA ALA A 246 23.53 -24.93 -6.31
C ALA A 246 24.57 -23.81 -6.22
N LEU A 247 25.66 -24.02 -5.47
CA LEU A 247 26.76 -23.06 -5.35
C LEU A 247 27.50 -22.87 -6.69
N LEU A 248 27.81 -23.95 -7.39
CA LEU A 248 28.60 -23.91 -8.64
C LEU A 248 27.77 -23.61 -9.89
N ARG A 249 26.45 -23.82 -9.83
CA ARG A 249 25.51 -23.54 -10.90
C ARG A 249 24.35 -22.71 -10.34
N PRO A 250 24.59 -21.42 -10.04
CA PRO A 250 23.49 -20.53 -9.70
C PRO A 250 22.44 -20.56 -10.82
N SER A 251 21.17 -20.55 -10.45
CA SER A 251 20.05 -20.52 -11.42
C SER A 251 20.25 -19.37 -12.40
N ALA A 252 20.08 -19.64 -13.71
CA ALA A 252 20.19 -18.62 -14.74
C ALA A 252 19.28 -17.43 -14.40
N GLN A 253 19.78 -16.20 -14.60
CA GLN A 253 18.95 -15.00 -14.53
C GLN A 253 17.83 -15.14 -15.57
N SER A 254 16.59 -15.25 -15.09
CA SER A 254 15.37 -15.12 -15.88
C SER A 254 15.08 -13.65 -16.19
#